data_AF-A0A8S0GWL8-F1
#
_entry.id   AF-A0A8S0GWL8-F1
#
_cell.length_a   1.000
_cell.length_b   1.000
_cell.length_c   1.000
_cell.angle_alpha   90.00
_cell.angle_beta   90.00
_cell.angle_gamma   90.00
#
_symmetry.space_group_name_H-M   'P 1'
#
loop_
_entity.id
_entity.type
_entity.pdbx_description
1 polymer ?
#
loop_
_entity_poly.entity_id
_entity_poly.type
_entity_poly.pdbx_seq_one_letter_code
_entity_poly.pdbx_strand_id
1 'polypeptide(L)'
;MLARLNGQELHFFGTPKAFNAMARAIRKGRHGESQSMPLEQEQSSFSTLFLSCSGQSSRIWIEHSEVHIQYAEASKNRLYPCLSMPAETAPGALFFIDKRHQDHPPLLTDDSLSLVLHVIANDADA
;
A
#
# COMPACT_ATOMS: atom_id res chain seq x y z
N MET A 1 4.38 -2.48 10.52
CA MET A 1 3.20 -1.97 9.79
C MET A 1 2.08 -2.97 9.96
N LEU A 2 0.90 -2.47 10.29
CA LEU A 2 -0.30 -3.23 10.58
C LEU A 2 -1.34 -3.06 9.46
N ALA A 3 -2.20 -4.05 9.23
CA ALA A 3 -3.28 -3.97 8.26
C ALA A 3 -4.65 -4.32 8.87
N ARG A 4 -5.71 -3.60 8.47
CA ARG A 4 -7.10 -3.91 8.84
C ARG A 4 -8.03 -3.69 7.67
N LEU A 5 -9.07 -4.52 7.55
CA LEU A 5 -10.12 -4.37 6.55
C LEU A 5 -11.36 -3.77 7.21
N ASN A 6 -11.92 -2.71 6.61
CA ASN A 6 -13.18 -2.11 7.01
C ASN A 6 -14.06 -1.91 5.77
N GLY A 7 -15.02 -2.82 5.55
CA GLY A 7 -15.82 -2.81 4.33
C GLY A 7 -14.95 -3.00 3.08
N GLN A 8 -14.94 -2.01 2.18
CA GLN A 8 -14.13 -2.01 0.95
C GLN A 8 -12.80 -1.23 1.10
N GLU A 9 -12.47 -0.81 2.32
CA GLU A 9 -11.24 -0.07 2.62
C GLU A 9 -10.24 -0.97 3.35
N LEU A 10 -9.05 -1.07 2.78
CA LEU A 10 -7.89 -1.63 3.44
C LEU A 10 -7.13 -0.50 4.12
N HIS A 11 -6.92 -0.61 5.42
CA HIS A 11 -6.23 0.36 6.24
C HIS A 11 -4.85 -0.17 6.62
N PHE A 12 -3.78 0.53 6.22
CA PHE A 12 -2.45 0.30 6.76
C PHE A 12 -2.11 1.31 7.83
N PHE A 13 -1.60 0.84 8.96
CA PHE A 13 -1.08 1.66 10.04
C PHE A 13 0.43 1.49 10.09
N GLY A 14 1.17 2.58 9.88
CA GLY A 14 2.61 2.52 9.75
C GLY A 14 3.27 3.88 9.94
N THR A 15 4.58 3.84 10.20
CA THR A 15 5.39 5.05 10.26
C THR A 15 5.73 5.54 8.85
N PRO A 16 6.13 6.81 8.66
CA PRO A 16 6.61 7.28 7.36
C PRO A 16 7.74 6.42 6.79
N LYS A 17 8.60 5.86 7.67
CA LYS A 17 9.64 4.91 7.28
C LYS A 17 9.08 3.62 6.65
N ALA A 18 8.02 3.06 7.22
CA ALA A 18 7.38 1.85 6.70
C ALA A 18 6.72 2.10 5.33
N PHE A 19 5.97 3.19 5.20
CA PHE A 19 5.34 3.57 3.93
C PHE A 19 6.38 3.87 2.84
N ASN A 20 7.47 4.57 3.18
CA ASN A 20 8.58 4.79 2.27
C ASN A 20 9.29 3.49 1.86
N ALA A 21 9.39 2.49 2.74
CA ALA A 21 9.94 1.19 2.39
C ALA A 21 9.06 0.48 1.34
N MET A 22 7.74 0.47 1.55
CA MET A 22 6.77 -0.04 0.58
C MET A 22 6.83 0.72 -0.76
N ALA A 23 6.84 2.05 -0.72
CA ALA A 23 6.96 2.88 -1.93
C ALA A 23 8.25 2.56 -2.71
N ARG A 24 9.39 2.41 -2.02
CA ARG A 24 10.67 2.03 -2.63
C ARG A 24 10.63 0.63 -3.24
N ALA A 25 9.97 -0.32 -2.59
CA ALA A 25 9.78 -1.67 -3.13
C ALA A 25 9.02 -1.60 -4.47
N ILE A 26 7.92 -0.86 -4.52
CA ILE A 26 7.16 -0.61 -5.75
C ILE A 26 8.06 0.03 -6.80
N ARG A 27 8.77 1.11 -6.46
CA ARG A 27 9.68 1.82 -7.38
C ARG A 27 10.83 0.95 -7.90
N LYS A 28 11.24 -0.09 -7.18
CA LYS A 28 12.34 -0.97 -7.61
C LYS A 28 11.86 -2.21 -8.36
N GLY A 29 10.64 -2.69 -8.10
CA GLY A 29 10.09 -3.87 -8.75
C GLY A 29 10.06 -3.75 -10.27
N ARG A 30 10.36 -4.87 -10.94
CA ARG A 30 10.35 -5.04 -12.39
C ARG A 30 9.23 -5.99 -12.82
N HIS A 31 8.80 -5.88 -14.07
CA HIS A 31 7.76 -6.76 -14.59
C HIS A 31 8.09 -8.25 -14.37
N GLY A 32 7.14 -9.00 -13.79
CA GLY A 32 7.28 -10.39 -13.40
C GLY A 32 7.84 -10.63 -12.00
N GLU A 33 8.32 -9.59 -11.31
CA GLU A 33 8.80 -9.71 -9.94
C GLU A 33 7.65 -9.62 -8.92
N SER A 34 7.80 -10.37 -7.84
CA SER A 34 6.97 -10.28 -6.65
C SER A 34 7.84 -10.17 -5.42
N GLN A 35 7.46 -9.31 -4.48
CA GLN A 35 8.12 -9.12 -3.21
C GLN A 35 7.09 -9.23 -2.08
N SER A 36 7.45 -9.94 -1.01
CA SER A 36 6.66 -9.97 0.22
C SER A 36 7.26 -9.06 1.29
N MET A 37 6.39 -8.52 2.14
CA MET A 37 6.72 -7.75 3.33
C MET A 37 5.89 -8.31 4.50
N PRO A 38 6.50 -8.64 5.65
CA PRO A 38 5.74 -9.11 6.80
C PRO A 38 4.87 -7.98 7.36
N LEU A 39 3.65 -8.32 7.75
CA LEU A 39 2.75 -7.46 8.50
C LEU A 39 2.75 -7.88 9.97
N GLU A 40 2.52 -6.92 10.86
CA GLU A 40 2.41 -7.19 12.30
C GLU A 40 1.10 -7.94 12.59
N GLN A 41 1.22 -9.23 12.91
CA GLN A 41 0.06 -10.10 13.13
C GLN A 41 -0.65 -9.89 14.46
N GLU A 42 0.06 -9.43 15.50
CA GLU A 42 -0.49 -9.35 16.86
C GLU A 42 -1.78 -8.54 16.96
N GLN A 43 -2.04 -7.64 16.00
CA GLN A 43 -3.25 -6.82 15.93
C GLN A 43 -3.95 -6.85 14.55
N SER A 44 -3.59 -7.82 13.69
CA SER A 44 -4.01 -7.94 12.28
C SER A 44 -4.52 -9.35 11.97
N SER A 45 -5.57 -9.44 11.15
CA SER A 45 -5.93 -10.73 10.52
C SER A 45 -5.04 -11.07 9.32
N PHE A 46 -4.15 -10.16 8.92
CA PHE A 46 -3.24 -10.30 7.79
C PHE A 46 -1.80 -10.50 8.23
N SER A 47 -1.13 -11.44 7.58
CA SER A 47 0.22 -11.89 7.87
C SER A 47 1.26 -11.25 6.95
N THR A 48 0.91 -11.07 5.68
CA THR A 48 1.87 -10.71 4.63
C THR A 48 1.26 -9.74 3.64
N LEU A 49 2.05 -8.77 3.21
CA LEU A 49 1.78 -7.92 2.05
C LEU A 49 2.64 -8.40 0.87
N PHE A 50 1.99 -8.75 -0.23
CA PHE A 50 2.62 -9.03 -1.51
C PHE A 50 2.52 -7.83 -2.44
N LEU A 51 3.65 -7.46 -3.02
CA LEU A 51 3.79 -6.43 -4.04
C LEU A 51 4.22 -7.13 -5.33
N SER A 52 3.37 -7.13 -6.35
CA SER A 52 3.67 -7.75 -7.64
C SER A 52 3.64 -6.73 -8.76
N CYS A 53 4.68 -6.73 -9.59
CA CYS A 53 4.74 -5.89 -10.77
C CYS A 53 4.35 -6.74 -11.98
N SER A 54 3.10 -6.68 -12.40
CA SER A 54 2.62 -7.49 -13.53
C SER A 54 1.47 -6.84 -14.29
N GLY A 55 1.38 -7.15 -15.59
CA GLY A 55 0.20 -6.84 -16.41
C GLY A 55 0.05 -5.38 -16.82
N GLN A 56 -1.17 -5.04 -17.26
CA GLN A 56 -1.57 -3.72 -17.75
C GLN A 56 -2.33 -2.87 -16.73
N SER A 57 -2.71 -3.44 -15.58
CA SER A 57 -3.52 -2.78 -14.57
C SER A 57 -2.99 -3.00 -13.15
N SER A 58 -3.30 -2.05 -12.26
CA SER A 58 -3.01 -2.16 -10.83
C SER A 58 -4.27 -2.53 -10.06
N ARG A 59 -4.15 -3.37 -9.04
CA ARG A 59 -5.27 -3.89 -8.25
C ARG A 59 -4.82 -4.19 -6.82
N ILE A 60 -5.74 -4.00 -5.88
CA ILE A 60 -5.57 -4.35 -4.48
C ILE A 60 -6.65 -5.35 -4.09
N TRP A 61 -6.25 -6.50 -3.54
CA TRP A 61 -7.17 -7.53 -3.07
C TRP A 61 -6.61 -8.29 -1.86
N ILE A 62 -7.43 -9.15 -1.30
CA ILE A 62 -7.09 -10.02 -0.18
C ILE A 62 -7.27 -11.47 -0.63
N GLU A 63 -6.32 -12.32 -0.27
CA GLU A 63 -6.40 -13.76 -0.43
C GLU A 63 -6.05 -14.41 0.92
N HIS A 64 -7.00 -15.09 1.54
CA HIS A 64 -6.86 -15.65 2.89
C HIS A 64 -6.38 -14.61 3.92
N SER A 65 -5.14 -14.75 4.42
CA SER A 65 -4.51 -13.83 5.38
C SER A 65 -3.48 -12.90 4.72
N GLU A 66 -3.51 -12.80 3.39
CA GLU A 66 -2.52 -12.08 2.61
C GLU A 66 -3.17 -10.89 1.92
N VAL A 67 -2.47 -9.77 1.96
CA VAL A 67 -2.82 -8.58 1.20
C VAL A 67 -1.99 -8.58 -0.07
N HIS A 68 -2.62 -8.33 -1.21
CA HIS A 68 -1.95 -8.27 -2.50
C HIS A 68 -2.15 -6.90 -3.13
N ILE A 69 -1.05 -6.28 -3.54
CA ILE A 69 -1.02 -5.07 -4.36
C ILE A 69 -0.26 -5.42 -5.64
N GLN A 70 -1.01 -5.58 -6.72
CA GLN A 70 -0.44 -5.65 -8.07
C GLN A 70 -0.40 -4.26 -8.67
N TYR A 71 0.66 -3.96 -9.40
CA TYR A 71 0.77 -2.73 -10.17
C TYR A 71 1.38 -2.97 -11.53
N ALA A 72 0.89 -2.23 -12.52
CA ALA A 72 1.49 -2.20 -13.83
C ALA A 72 2.83 -1.45 -13.79
N GLU A 73 3.81 -1.89 -14.58
CA GLU A 73 5.11 -1.21 -14.63
C GLU A 73 4.95 0.27 -15.07
N ALA A 74 4.00 0.54 -15.98
CA ALA A 74 3.68 1.88 -16.43
C ALA A 74 3.06 2.79 -15.34
N SER A 75 2.36 2.22 -14.35
CA SER A 75 1.74 2.99 -13.25
C SER A 75 2.68 3.23 -12.06
N LYS A 76 3.84 2.57 -12.03
CA LYS A 76 4.82 2.63 -10.95
C LYS A 76 5.24 4.05 -10.55
N ASN A 77 5.47 4.92 -11.53
CA ASN A 77 5.86 6.31 -11.29
C ASN A 77 4.72 7.17 -10.72
N ARG A 78 3.47 6.72 -10.89
CA ARG A 78 2.27 7.37 -10.33
C ARG A 78 1.89 6.79 -8.97
N LEU A 79 2.10 5.49 -8.76
CA LEU A 79 1.81 4.83 -7.49
C LEU A 79 2.85 5.14 -6.41
N TYR A 80 4.14 5.23 -6.79
CA TYR A 80 5.22 5.52 -5.86
C TYR A 80 5.01 6.81 -5.03
N PRO A 81 4.65 7.97 -5.61
CA PRO A 81 4.41 9.19 -4.86
C PRO A 81 3.22 9.10 -3.91
N CYS A 82 2.17 8.35 -4.26
CA CYS A 82 0.98 8.17 -3.41
C CYS A 82 1.29 7.45 -2.07
N LEU A 83 2.37 6.65 -2.05
CA LEU A 83 2.80 5.87 -0.89
C LEU A 83 4.02 6.48 -0.20
N SER A 84 4.71 7.41 -0.86
CA SER A 84 5.91 8.07 -0.32
C SER A 84 5.49 9.19 0.63
N MET A 85 6.13 9.25 1.79
CA MET A 85 5.78 10.23 2.82
C MET A 85 7.04 10.95 3.35
N PRO A 86 7.03 12.28 3.50
CA PRO A 86 8.09 12.99 4.22
C PRO A 86 8.27 12.45 5.65
N ALA A 87 9.49 12.49 6.19
CA ALA A 87 9.77 11.94 7.52
C ALA A 87 9.05 12.74 8.63
N GLU A 88 8.81 14.02 8.38
CA GLU A 88 8.09 14.98 9.20
C GLU A 88 6.56 14.85 9.14
N THR A 89 6.02 13.85 8.42
CA THR A 89 4.57 13.63 8.34
C THR A 89 4.02 13.33 9.73
N ALA A 90 3.09 14.16 10.20
CA ALA A 90 2.57 14.10 11.56
C ALA A 90 1.84 12.77 11.82
N PRO A 91 2.03 12.16 13.01
CA PRO A 91 1.16 11.08 13.48
C PRO A 91 -0.31 11.49 13.45
N GLY A 92 -1.19 10.57 13.04
CA GLY A 92 -2.61 10.81 12.82
C GLY A 92 -2.97 11.28 11.40
N ALA A 93 -2.01 11.60 10.55
CA ALA A 93 -2.28 11.94 9.15
C ALA A 93 -2.85 10.73 8.38
N LEU A 94 -3.80 11.01 7.47
CA LEU A 94 -4.49 10.03 6.64
C LEU A 94 -4.27 10.31 5.16
N PHE A 95 -3.95 9.27 4.40
CA PHE A 95 -3.81 9.35 2.94
C PHE A 95 -4.69 8.30 2.28
N PHE A 96 -5.42 8.69 1.23
CA PHE A 96 -6.41 7.85 0.57
C PHE A 96 -5.97 7.57 -0.86
N ILE A 97 -5.92 6.30 -1.23
CA ILE A 97 -5.67 5.79 -2.56
C ILE A 97 -6.88 4.96 -2.94
N ASP A 98 -7.85 5.61 -3.57
CA ASP A 98 -9.07 4.98 -4.05
C ASP A 98 -9.15 4.97 -5.57
N LYS A 99 -10.18 4.29 -6.08
CA LYS A 99 -10.54 4.28 -7.51
C LYS A 99 -11.06 5.62 -8.03
N ARG A 100 -11.34 6.58 -7.14
CA ARG A 100 -11.82 7.93 -7.49
C ARG A 100 -10.66 8.88 -7.80
N HIS A 101 -9.41 8.45 -7.68
CA HIS A 101 -8.27 9.12 -8.31
C HIS A 101 -8.39 9.02 -9.85
N GLN A 102 -9.15 9.96 -10.42
CA GLN A 102 -9.58 10.07 -11.83
C GLN A 102 -8.46 10.48 -12.81
N ASP A 103 -7.25 9.98 -12.62
CA ASP A 103 -6.24 10.11 -13.67
C ASP A 103 -6.56 9.18 -14.86
N HIS A 104 -6.10 9.56 -16.05
CA HIS A 104 -6.18 8.70 -17.24
C HIS A 104 -4.79 8.17 -17.63
N PRO A 105 -4.55 6.84 -17.64
CA PRO A 105 -5.47 5.75 -17.27
C PRO A 105 -5.68 5.64 -15.74
N PRO A 106 -6.78 5.02 -15.27
CA PRO A 106 -7.06 4.86 -13.85
C PRO A 106 -5.94 4.10 -13.13
N LEU A 107 -5.65 4.50 -11.90
CA LEU A 107 -4.56 3.90 -11.12
C LEU A 107 -4.90 2.48 -10.69
N LEU A 108 -6.13 2.25 -10.26
CA LEU A 108 -6.66 0.98 -9.75
C LEU A 108 -7.85 0.51 -10.60
N THR A 109 -8.05 -0.80 -10.70
CA THR A 109 -9.25 -1.40 -11.33
C THR A 109 -10.50 -1.22 -10.47
N ASP A 110 -11.68 -1.31 -11.09
CA ASP A 110 -12.98 -1.08 -10.41
C ASP A 110 -13.28 -2.04 -9.25
N ASP A 111 -12.74 -3.25 -9.34
CA ASP A 111 -12.84 -4.33 -8.36
C ASP A 111 -11.75 -4.29 -7.28
N SER A 112 -10.90 -3.26 -7.30
CA SER A 112 -9.87 -3.04 -6.29
C SER A 112 -10.48 -2.53 -4.98
N LEU A 113 -9.92 -2.98 -3.86
CA LEU A 113 -10.10 -2.32 -2.57
C LEU A 113 -9.53 -0.89 -2.64
N SER A 114 -10.12 0.01 -1.84
CA SER A 114 -9.52 1.32 -1.57
C SER A 114 -8.48 1.18 -0.47
N LEU A 115 -7.39 1.93 -0.54
CA LEU A 115 -6.30 1.88 0.43
C LEU A 115 -6.22 3.17 1.23
N VAL A 116 -6.17 3.05 2.55
CA VAL A 116 -6.01 4.17 3.49
C VAL A 116 -4.74 3.98 4.30
N LEU A 117 -3.85 4.97 4.28
CA LEU A 117 -2.60 4.97 5.01
C LEU A 117 -2.75 5.84 6.27
N HIS A 118 -2.64 5.22 7.43
CA HIS A 118 -2.69 5.83 8.75
C HIS A 118 -1.27 6.00 9.27
N VAL A 119 -0.82 7.24 9.39
CA VAL A 119 0.50 7.54 9.93
C VAL A 119 0.46 7.41 11.46
N ILE A 120 1.27 6.52 12.01
CA ILE A 120 1.43 6.36 13.46
C ILE A 120 2.76 6.95 13.92
N ALA A 121 2.85 7.26 15.22
CA ALA A 121 4.08 7.72 15.84
C ALA A 121 5.18 6.67 15.70
N ASN A 122 6.43 7.14 15.65
CA ASN A 122 7.58 6.26 15.70
C ASN A 122 7.72 5.79 17.15
N ASP A 123 8.01 4.50 17.39
CA ASP A 123 8.21 3.95 18.75
C ASP A 123 9.33 4.64 19.55
N ALA A 124 10.10 5.55 18.94
CA ALA A 124 11.10 6.37 19.59
C ALA A 124 10.53 7.60 20.33
N ASP A 125 9.23 7.91 20.18
CA ASP A 125 8.57 9.07 20.78
C ASP A 125 7.51 8.70 21.84
N ALA A 126 7.55 7.46 22.38
CA ALA A 126 6.67 6.98 23.46
C ALA A 126 7.43 6.79 24.78
#